data_AF-A6JQL2-F1
#
_entry.id   AF-A6JQL2-F1
#
_cell.length_a   1.000
_cell.length_b   1.000
_cell.length_c   1.000
_cell.angle_alpha   90.00
_cell.angle_beta   90.00
_cell.angle_gamma   90.00
#
_symmetry.space_group_name_H-M   'P 1'
#
loop_
_entity.id
_entity.type
_entity.pdbx_description
1 polymer ?
#
loop_
_entity_poly.entity_id
_entity_poly.type
_entity_poly.pdbx_seq_one_letter_code
_entity_poly.pdbx_strand_id
1 'polypeptide(L)'
;MSNLMYNNMWHQTQEALNSLLDKESQKMTEPQKNKVLVFQMLATFYIKYVQIFRNMENVYDQIVHPQKRMLIRKILDGVMGRILELKNEMVELEMTEFHYFDDILQDMKLSPQQLDVPIPRYFLKERLEVIKGREKTLARILDECGLNLPDVKYAVKSIALEEAVKMIQIAERARQGRLRAMFMKQIFLQECRAREMKLLGHKLSDTTLAALQIQKVWRGFYQCKKTVKEREEEMVFLGMKPPPLFNEVSDAIVQSEQVSNLRDELQLKHEQKYQEALVSIKEDLRLLEGADIKEHLQDQIRQWFIECRLGRRSRCRIG
;
A
#
# COMPACT_ATOMS: atom_id res chain seq x y z
N MET A 1 -1.25 13.43 -15.53
CA MET A 1 -0.54 14.57 -14.93
C MET A 1 0.67 14.91 -15.77
N SER A 2 0.99 16.19 -15.96
CA SER A 2 2.05 16.64 -16.85
C SER A 2 3.44 16.43 -16.24
N ASN A 3 4.42 16.01 -17.05
CA ASN A 3 5.84 15.88 -16.67
C ASN A 3 6.41 17.14 -15.99
N LEU A 4 5.88 18.34 -16.28
CA LEU A 4 6.31 19.60 -15.69
C LEU A 4 6.11 19.64 -14.16
N MET A 5 4.99 19.13 -13.65
CA MET A 5 4.67 19.13 -12.22
C MET A 5 5.73 18.37 -11.42
N TYR A 6 6.09 17.16 -11.86
CA TYR A 6 7.06 16.32 -11.16
C TYR A 6 8.49 16.83 -11.29
N ASN A 7 8.83 17.50 -12.39
CA ASN A 7 10.11 18.21 -12.49
C ASN A 7 10.16 19.39 -11.50
N ASN A 8 9.09 20.18 -11.38
CA ASN A 8 9.04 21.26 -10.39
C ASN A 8 9.14 20.72 -8.96
N MET A 9 8.43 19.63 -8.66
CA MET A 9 8.51 18.96 -7.35
C MET A 9 9.93 18.43 -7.08
N TRP A 10 10.58 17.84 -8.08
CA TRP A 10 11.99 17.45 -8.00
C TRP A 10 12.90 18.64 -7.65
N HIS A 11 12.79 19.75 -8.39
CA HIS A 11 13.61 20.94 -8.16
C HIS A 11 13.39 21.52 -6.76
N GLN A 12 12.13 21.67 -6.34
CA GLN A 12 11.78 22.16 -5.00
C GLN A 12 12.31 21.23 -3.89
N THR A 13 12.20 19.92 -4.09
CA THR A 13 12.66 18.94 -3.09
C THR A 13 14.18 18.92 -3.00
N GLN A 14 14.88 19.07 -4.13
CA GLN A 14 16.33 19.18 -4.17
C GLN A 14 16.83 20.46 -3.51
N GLU A 15 16.17 21.59 -3.76
CA GLU A 15 16.50 22.87 -3.11
C GLU A 15 16.24 22.82 -1.61
N ALA A 16 15.12 22.21 -1.19
CA ALA A 16 14.82 21.99 0.22
C ALA A 16 15.88 21.10 0.90
N LEU A 17 16.34 20.04 0.23
CA LEU A 17 17.41 19.19 0.72
C LEU A 17 18.73 19.94 0.88
N ASN A 18 19.15 20.70 -0.15
CA ASN A 18 20.37 21.50 -0.08
C ASN A 18 20.31 22.52 1.07
N SER A 19 19.18 23.25 1.19
CA SER A 19 18.98 24.20 2.29
C SER A 19 19.00 23.53 3.67
N LEU A 20 18.51 22.29 3.77
CA LEU A 20 18.52 21.53 5.02
C LEU A 20 19.94 21.10 5.40
N LEU A 21 20.73 20.62 4.44
CA LEU A 21 22.13 20.24 4.63
C LEU A 21 22.98 21.44 5.07
N ASP A 22 22.78 22.61 4.46
CA ASP A 22 23.47 23.83 4.85
C ASP A 22 23.15 24.22 6.30
N LYS A 23 21.86 24.15 6.70
CA LYS A 23 21.41 24.44 8.07
C LYS A 23 21.95 23.43 9.08
N GLU A 24 21.99 22.15 8.72
CA GLU A 24 22.51 21.09 9.57
C GLU A 24 24.01 21.27 9.82
N SER A 25 24.80 21.49 8.77
CA SER A 25 26.24 21.72 8.89
C SER A 25 26.59 22.94 9.77
N GLN A 26 25.82 24.03 9.65
CA GLN A 26 25.97 25.21 10.50
C GLN A 26 25.69 24.89 11.97
N LYS A 27 24.56 24.22 12.26
CA LYS A 27 24.16 23.91 13.64
C LYS A 27 25.05 22.87 14.32
N MET A 28 25.63 21.95 13.57
CA MET A 28 26.58 20.95 14.11
C MET A 28 27.92 21.57 14.52
N THR A 29 28.22 22.79 14.09
CA THR A 29 29.43 23.52 14.48
C THR A 29 29.28 24.23 15.83
N GLU A 30 28.05 24.44 16.30
CA GLU A 30 27.76 25.15 17.55
C GLU A 30 27.66 24.17 18.73
N PRO A 31 28.51 24.28 19.77
CA PRO A 31 28.43 23.42 20.94
C PRO A 31 27.18 23.75 21.77
N GLN A 32 26.11 22.97 21.59
CA GLN A 32 24.89 23.08 22.39
C GLN A 32 25.04 22.34 23.72
N LYS A 33 24.73 23.03 24.83
CA LYS A 33 24.85 22.48 26.19
C LYS A 33 23.56 21.91 26.77
N ASN A 34 22.40 22.26 26.20
CA ASN A 34 21.09 21.86 26.73
C ASN A 34 20.52 20.70 25.90
N LYS A 35 20.33 19.55 26.57
CA LYS A 35 19.75 18.34 25.95
C LYS A 35 18.41 18.59 25.27
N VAL A 36 17.55 19.43 25.85
CA VAL A 36 16.21 19.74 25.30
C VAL A 36 16.32 20.48 23.96
N LEU A 37 17.26 21.43 23.85
CA LEU A 37 17.47 22.18 22.62
C LEU A 37 18.09 21.29 21.53
N VAL A 38 18.99 20.39 21.91
CA VAL A 38 19.58 19.40 21.00
C VAL A 38 18.48 18.46 20.50
N PHE A 39 17.62 17.96 21.38
CA PHE A 39 16.49 17.11 20.99
C PHE A 39 15.56 17.83 20.01
N GLN A 40 15.11 19.04 20.32
CA GLN A 40 14.23 19.82 19.44
C GLN A 40 14.88 20.07 18.08
N MET A 41 16.20 20.32 18.05
CA MET A 41 16.95 20.45 16.82
C MET A 41 16.96 19.16 16.00
N LEU A 42 17.32 18.03 16.61
CA LEU A 42 17.36 16.71 15.96
C LEU A 42 15.99 16.29 15.44
N ALA A 43 14.94 16.46 16.27
CA ALA A 43 13.56 16.16 15.89
C ALA A 43 13.10 17.04 14.72
N THR A 44 13.48 18.33 14.69
CA THR A 44 13.18 19.22 13.56
C THR A 44 13.85 18.74 12.28
N PHE A 45 15.12 18.32 12.34
CA PHE A 45 15.81 17.76 11.17
C PHE A 45 15.19 16.45 10.73
N TYR A 46 14.91 15.54 11.66
CA TYR A 46 14.26 14.26 11.38
C TYR A 46 12.95 14.45 10.60
N ILE A 47 12.06 15.31 11.09
CA ILE A 47 10.77 15.55 10.42
C ILE A 47 10.97 16.14 9.01
N LYS A 48 11.89 17.09 8.84
CA LYS A 48 12.17 17.68 7.53
C LYS A 48 12.76 16.68 6.54
N TYR A 49 13.65 15.80 7.01
CA TYR A 49 14.17 14.71 6.18
C TYR A 49 13.08 13.70 5.79
N VAL A 50 12.15 13.37 6.71
CA VAL A 50 10.98 12.53 6.39
C VAL A 50 10.11 13.17 5.30
N GLN A 51 9.88 14.49 5.35
CA GLN A 51 9.15 15.20 4.30
C GLN A 51 9.88 15.15 2.95
N ILE A 52 11.20 15.38 2.95
CA ILE A 52 12.03 15.29 1.75
C ILE A 52 11.97 13.87 1.17
N PHE A 53 12.06 12.85 2.02
CA PHE A 53 11.99 11.45 1.60
C PHE A 53 10.67 11.13 0.91
N ARG A 54 9.54 11.54 1.50
CA ARG A 54 8.20 11.34 0.90
C ARG A 54 8.08 12.02 -0.46
N ASN A 55 8.55 13.26 -0.57
CA ASN A 55 8.52 13.99 -1.84
C ASN A 55 9.43 13.34 -2.88
N MET A 56 10.64 12.92 -2.50
CA MET A 56 11.57 12.22 -3.39
C MET A 56 11.03 10.86 -3.84
N GLU A 57 10.33 10.12 -2.99
CA GLU A 57 9.71 8.83 -3.35
C GLU A 57 8.64 9.04 -4.42
N ASN A 58 7.78 10.05 -4.23
CA ASN A 58 6.79 10.45 -5.21
C ASN A 58 7.44 10.89 -6.53
N VAL A 59 8.53 11.67 -6.48
CA VAL A 59 9.27 12.07 -7.69
C VAL A 59 9.84 10.84 -8.40
N TYR A 60 10.48 9.93 -7.65
CA TYR A 60 11.09 8.72 -8.18
C TYR A 60 10.06 7.84 -8.90
N ASP A 61 8.90 7.62 -8.29
CA ASP A 61 7.83 6.81 -8.86
C ASP A 61 7.27 7.42 -10.15
N GLN A 62 7.16 8.75 -10.21
CA GLN A 62 6.50 9.45 -11.32
C GLN A 62 7.44 9.77 -12.49
N ILE A 63 8.75 9.89 -12.26
CA ILE A 63 9.73 10.14 -13.31
C ILE A 63 10.03 8.87 -14.11
N VAL A 64 9.97 9.02 -15.44
CA VAL A 64 10.22 7.95 -16.41
C VAL A 64 11.60 8.07 -17.07
N HIS A 65 12.31 9.18 -16.84
CA HIS A 65 13.65 9.37 -17.40
C HIS A 65 14.69 8.55 -16.61
N PRO A 66 15.40 7.60 -17.24
CA PRO A 66 16.23 6.62 -16.54
C PRO A 66 17.41 7.27 -15.78
N GLN A 67 18.16 8.17 -16.42
CA GLN A 67 19.31 8.84 -15.77
C GLN A 67 18.89 9.66 -14.52
N LYS A 68 17.83 10.47 -14.61
CA LYS A 68 17.28 11.21 -13.46
C LYS A 68 16.85 10.26 -12.36
N ARG A 69 16.15 9.18 -12.71
CA ARG A 69 15.66 8.19 -11.76
C ARG A 69 16.80 7.49 -11.02
N MET A 70 17.90 7.16 -11.70
CA MET A 70 19.11 6.63 -11.07
C MET A 70 19.73 7.61 -10.05
N LEU A 71 19.75 8.91 -10.37
CA LEU A 71 20.24 9.93 -9.44
C LEU A 71 19.32 10.04 -8.21
N ILE A 72 18.01 10.14 -8.43
CA ILE A 72 17.02 10.24 -7.35
C ILE A 72 17.09 9.02 -6.44
N ARG A 73 17.27 7.82 -7.01
CA ARG A 73 17.45 6.57 -6.24
C ARG A 73 18.57 6.68 -5.22
N LYS A 74 19.73 7.17 -5.63
CA LYS A 74 20.91 7.33 -4.74
C LYS A 74 20.66 8.37 -3.65
N ILE A 75 19.97 9.46 -3.99
CA ILE A 75 19.61 10.50 -3.03
C ILE A 75 18.60 9.95 -2.02
N LEU A 76 17.62 9.16 -2.46
CA LEU A 76 16.69 8.47 -1.57
C LEU A 76 17.39 7.56 -0.56
N ASP A 77 18.40 6.79 -0.99
CA ASP A 77 19.21 5.99 -0.05
C ASP A 77 19.94 6.85 0.98
N GLY A 78 20.56 7.96 0.52
CA GLY A 78 21.25 8.89 1.41
C GLY A 78 20.32 9.54 2.44
N VAL A 79 19.16 10.02 2.00
CA VAL A 79 18.14 10.61 2.88
C VAL A 79 17.60 9.56 3.86
N MET A 80 17.34 8.34 3.40
CA MET A 80 16.91 7.23 4.27
C MET A 80 17.96 6.91 5.33
N GLY A 81 19.23 6.86 4.95
CA GLY A 81 20.35 6.71 5.89
C GLY A 81 20.35 7.82 6.94
N ARG A 82 20.25 9.09 6.52
CA ARG A 82 20.25 10.23 7.44
C ARG A 82 19.07 10.23 8.41
N ILE A 83 17.88 9.80 7.96
CA ILE A 83 16.70 9.63 8.83
C ILE A 83 17.00 8.61 9.94
N LEU A 84 17.65 7.49 9.61
CA LEU A 84 18.01 6.46 10.58
C LEU A 84 19.08 6.96 11.56
N GLU A 85 20.09 7.68 11.06
CA GLU A 85 21.12 8.30 11.90
C GLU A 85 20.52 9.28 12.89
N LEU A 86 19.69 10.23 12.43
CA LEU A 86 19.01 11.20 13.29
C LEU A 86 18.09 10.51 14.30
N LYS A 87 17.39 9.45 13.89
CA LYS A 87 16.58 8.67 14.80
C LYS A 87 17.43 8.02 15.88
N ASN A 88 18.57 7.43 15.51
CA ASN A 88 19.50 6.83 16.45
C ASN A 88 20.08 7.87 17.42
N GLU A 89 20.50 9.03 16.94
CA GLU A 89 21.00 10.14 17.77
C GLU A 89 19.95 10.61 18.79
N MET A 90 18.67 10.70 18.41
CA MET A 90 17.58 11.02 19.35
C MET A 90 17.40 9.93 20.41
N VAL A 91 17.40 8.65 20.00
CA VAL A 91 17.28 7.51 20.91
C VAL A 91 18.41 7.49 21.92
N GLU A 92 19.65 7.74 21.50
CA GLU A 92 20.81 7.81 22.40
C GLU A 92 20.74 8.99 23.37
N LEU A 93 20.13 10.11 22.96
CA LEU A 93 20.01 11.30 23.79
C LEU A 93 18.97 11.14 24.91
N GLU A 94 17.81 10.53 24.63
CA GLU A 94 16.71 10.33 25.59
C GLU A 94 16.67 8.93 26.21
N MET A 95 17.43 7.97 25.67
CA MET A 95 17.41 6.55 26.04
C MET A 95 16.05 5.88 25.82
N THR A 96 15.30 6.32 24.81
CA THR A 96 13.96 5.86 24.49
C THR A 96 13.77 5.72 22.98
N GLU A 97 13.03 4.70 22.53
CA GLU A 97 12.67 4.56 21.11
C GLU A 97 11.47 5.45 20.72
N PHE A 98 10.59 5.68 21.69
CA PHE A 98 9.34 6.40 21.53
C PHE A 98 9.53 7.89 21.88
N HIS A 99 9.20 8.74 20.91
CA HIS A 99 9.38 10.18 21.00
C HIS A 99 8.08 10.87 20.60
N TYR A 100 7.72 11.93 21.32
CA TYR A 100 6.54 12.74 21.04
C TYR A 100 6.95 14.00 20.28
N PHE A 101 6.32 14.23 19.13
CA PHE A 101 6.65 15.36 18.25
C PHE A 101 5.56 16.45 18.25
N ASP A 102 4.55 16.37 19.12
CA ASP A 102 3.32 17.16 19.03
C ASP A 102 3.58 18.68 18.96
N ASP A 103 4.43 19.21 19.85
CA ASP A 103 4.79 20.64 19.86
C ASP A 103 5.47 21.08 18.55
N ILE A 104 6.40 20.25 18.06
CA ILE A 104 7.18 20.53 16.85
C ILE A 104 6.29 20.43 15.61
N LEU A 105 5.38 19.46 15.59
CA LEU A 105 4.38 19.31 14.52
C LEU A 105 3.41 20.48 14.50
N GLN A 106 2.97 20.95 15.67
CA GLN A 106 2.11 22.11 15.80
C GLN A 106 2.79 23.37 15.25
N ASP A 107 4.06 23.61 15.61
CA ASP A 107 4.86 24.74 15.11
C ASP A 107 5.03 24.70 13.58
N MET A 108 5.24 23.49 13.03
CA MET A 108 5.40 23.29 11.58
C MET A 108 4.07 23.13 10.82
N LYS A 109 2.93 23.18 11.52
CA LYS A 109 1.58 22.99 10.97
C LYS A 109 1.42 21.67 10.22
N LEU A 110 1.96 20.60 10.78
CA LEU A 110 1.92 19.26 10.19
C LEU A 110 0.98 18.33 10.95
N SER A 111 0.38 17.40 10.22
CA SER A 111 -0.39 16.31 10.81
C SER A 111 0.51 15.08 11.07
N PRO A 112 0.23 14.26 12.09
CA PRO A 112 1.02 13.05 12.37
C PRO A 112 1.13 12.09 11.19
N GLN A 113 0.09 11.99 10.34
CA GLN A 113 0.11 11.13 9.13
C GLN A 113 1.16 11.56 8.11
N GLN A 114 1.68 12.80 8.19
CA GLN A 114 2.75 13.27 7.33
C GLN A 114 4.13 12.75 7.75
N LEU A 115 4.25 12.13 8.94
CA LEU A 115 5.46 11.46 9.41
C LEU A 115 5.51 9.97 9.02
N ASP A 116 4.43 9.41 8.47
CA ASP A 116 4.44 8.03 7.99
C ASP A 116 5.51 7.87 6.91
N VAL A 117 6.45 6.96 7.12
CA VAL A 117 7.55 6.69 6.19
C VAL A 117 7.05 5.66 5.16
N PRO A 118 6.83 6.05 3.88
CA PRO A 118 6.36 5.12 2.86
C PRO A 118 7.45 4.09 2.53
N ILE A 119 7.05 2.86 2.23
CA ILE A 119 7.97 1.84 1.69
C ILE A 119 8.27 2.21 0.23
N PRO A 120 9.53 2.53 -0.14
CA PRO A 120 9.80 2.96 -1.50
C PRO A 120 9.52 1.87 -2.53
N ARG A 121 8.84 2.23 -3.61
CA ARG A 121 8.36 1.25 -4.62
C ARG A 121 9.48 0.47 -5.31
N TYR A 122 10.69 1.01 -5.37
CA TYR A 122 11.83 0.30 -5.97
C TYR A 122 12.27 -0.93 -5.17
N PHE A 123 12.01 -1.01 -3.86
CA PHE A 123 12.39 -2.18 -3.04
C PHE A 123 11.80 -3.47 -3.61
N LEU A 124 10.55 -3.40 -4.07
CA LEU A 124 9.87 -4.53 -4.69
C LEU A 124 10.34 -4.74 -6.12
N LYS A 125 10.44 -3.66 -6.92
CA LYS A 125 10.81 -3.74 -8.34
C LYS A 125 12.22 -4.30 -8.55
N GLU A 126 13.20 -3.83 -7.80
CA GLU A 126 14.61 -4.27 -7.92
C GLU A 126 14.79 -5.71 -7.41
N ARG A 127 14.01 -6.13 -6.41
CA ARG A 127 14.09 -7.49 -5.84
C ARG A 127 13.18 -8.49 -6.53
N LEU A 128 12.42 -8.07 -7.54
CA LEU A 128 11.37 -8.88 -8.17
C LEU A 128 11.92 -10.20 -8.73
N GLU A 129 13.10 -10.18 -9.37
CA GLU A 129 13.74 -11.38 -9.89
C GLU A 129 14.28 -12.29 -8.77
N VAL A 130 14.76 -11.71 -7.66
CA VAL A 130 15.16 -12.48 -6.46
C VAL A 130 13.94 -13.14 -5.83
N ILE A 131 12.82 -12.42 -5.73
CA ILE A 131 11.55 -12.92 -5.18
C ILE A 131 11.02 -14.06 -6.05
N LYS A 132 10.94 -13.89 -7.38
CA LYS A 132 10.57 -14.97 -8.32
C LYS A 132 11.49 -16.18 -8.20
N GLY A 133 12.80 -15.96 -8.03
CA GLY A 133 13.76 -17.05 -7.82
C GLY A 133 13.51 -17.83 -6.53
N ARG A 134 13.18 -17.12 -5.44
CA ARG A 134 12.78 -17.73 -4.16
C ARG A 134 11.45 -18.47 -4.28
N GLU A 135 10.46 -17.90 -4.96
CA GLU A 135 9.16 -18.55 -5.21
C GLU A 135 9.33 -19.85 -6.00
N LYS A 136 10.15 -19.86 -7.05
CA LYS A 136 10.48 -21.09 -7.79
C LYS A 136 11.17 -22.14 -6.91
N THR A 137 12.06 -21.70 -6.03
CA THR A 137 12.75 -22.59 -5.08
C THR A 137 11.78 -23.17 -4.07
N LEU A 138 10.90 -22.35 -3.50
CA LEU A 138 9.85 -22.77 -2.58
C LEU A 138 8.86 -23.73 -3.25
N ALA A 139 8.42 -23.42 -4.47
CA ALA A 139 7.57 -24.31 -5.25
C ALA A 139 8.24 -25.67 -5.42
N ARG A 140 9.51 -25.71 -5.84
CA ARG A 140 10.26 -26.98 -5.94
C ARG A 140 10.34 -27.74 -4.61
N ILE A 141 10.60 -27.06 -3.49
CA ILE A 141 10.64 -27.70 -2.16
C ILE A 141 9.26 -28.25 -1.80
N LEU A 142 8.18 -27.52 -2.08
CA LEU A 142 6.81 -27.97 -1.82
C LEU A 142 6.45 -29.18 -2.68
N ASP A 143 6.86 -29.20 -3.96
CA ASP A 143 6.77 -30.36 -4.85
C ASP A 143 7.50 -31.57 -4.27
N GLU A 144 8.76 -31.40 -3.87
CA GLU A 144 9.62 -32.44 -3.29
C GLU A 144 9.07 -32.99 -1.96
N CYS A 145 8.51 -32.13 -1.11
CA CYS A 145 7.88 -32.52 0.14
C CYS A 145 6.47 -33.10 -0.03
N GLY A 146 5.91 -33.14 -1.25
CA GLY A 146 4.54 -33.57 -1.49
C GLY A 146 3.48 -32.68 -0.84
N LEU A 147 3.85 -31.43 -0.50
CA LEU A 147 3.00 -30.42 0.14
C LEU A 147 2.34 -29.47 -0.86
N ASN A 148 2.41 -29.79 -2.16
CA ASN A 148 1.51 -29.22 -3.14
C ASN A 148 0.08 -29.59 -2.78
N LEU A 149 -0.52 -28.76 -1.94
CA LEU A 149 -1.95 -28.70 -1.74
C LEU A 149 -2.46 -27.85 -2.92
N PRO A 150 -2.94 -28.44 -4.04
CA PRO A 150 -3.85 -27.69 -4.88
C PRO A 150 -4.96 -27.21 -3.96
N ASP A 151 -5.38 -25.94 -4.09
CA ASP A 151 -6.48 -25.32 -3.36
C ASP A 151 -7.46 -26.40 -2.93
N VAL A 152 -7.38 -26.81 -1.67
CA VAL A 152 -8.19 -27.92 -1.16
C VAL A 152 -9.58 -27.33 -1.10
N LYS A 153 -10.29 -27.40 -2.24
CA LYS A 153 -11.74 -27.41 -2.30
C LYS A 153 -12.08 -28.54 -1.37
N TYR A 154 -12.42 -28.21 -0.13
CA TYR A 154 -12.84 -29.16 0.88
C TYR A 154 -13.75 -30.14 0.18
N ALA A 155 -13.24 -31.34 -0.07
CA ALA A 155 -14.02 -32.38 -0.72
C ALA A 155 -15.21 -32.55 0.21
N VAL A 156 -16.38 -32.12 -0.25
CA VAL A 156 -17.62 -32.20 0.50
C VAL A 156 -17.71 -33.66 0.91
N LYS A 157 -17.50 -33.93 2.20
CA LYS A 157 -17.51 -35.30 2.70
C LYS A 157 -18.86 -35.88 2.32
N SER A 158 -18.85 -36.93 1.49
CA SER A 158 -20.05 -37.64 1.12
C SER A 158 -20.70 -38.16 2.40
N ILE A 159 -21.91 -37.68 2.69
CA ILE A 159 -22.67 -38.10 3.87
C ILE A 159 -22.97 -39.59 3.74
N ALA A 160 -22.75 -40.37 4.80
CA ALA A 160 -23.06 -41.79 4.80
C ALA A 160 -24.57 -42.00 4.56
N LEU A 161 -24.94 -43.05 3.81
CA LEU A 161 -26.34 -43.31 3.41
C LEU A 161 -27.31 -43.25 4.60
N GLU A 162 -26.91 -43.83 5.73
CA GLU A 162 -27.72 -43.89 6.96
C GLU A 162 -27.97 -42.51 7.58
N GLU A 163 -26.97 -41.63 7.52
CA GLU A 163 -27.06 -40.26 8.02
C GLU A 163 -27.92 -39.41 7.09
N ALA A 164 -27.79 -39.60 5.78
CA ALA A 164 -28.67 -38.98 4.78
C ALA A 164 -30.14 -39.41 4.97
N VAL A 165 -30.40 -40.71 5.20
CA VAL A 165 -31.75 -41.23 5.48
C VAL A 165 -32.32 -40.64 6.77
N LYS A 166 -31.52 -40.56 7.86
CA LYS A 166 -31.96 -39.93 9.12
C LYS A 166 -32.33 -38.47 8.92
N MET A 167 -31.53 -37.70 8.18
CA MET A 167 -31.85 -36.30 7.88
C MET A 167 -33.15 -36.17 7.10
N ILE A 168 -33.37 -37.01 6.08
CA ILE A 168 -34.62 -37.01 5.29
C ILE A 168 -35.82 -37.34 6.19
N GLN A 169 -35.69 -38.33 7.07
CA GLN A 169 -36.77 -38.72 7.99
C GLN A 169 -37.09 -37.65 9.03
N ILE A 170 -36.07 -36.98 9.59
CA ILE A 170 -36.26 -35.86 10.52
C ILE A 170 -36.97 -34.71 9.80
N ALA A 171 -36.53 -34.38 8.58
CA ALA A 171 -37.12 -33.33 7.76
C ALA A 171 -38.58 -33.64 7.40
N GLU A 172 -38.89 -34.87 7.00
CA GLU A 172 -40.26 -35.29 6.68
C GLU A 172 -41.15 -35.32 7.93
N ARG A 173 -40.66 -35.80 9.07
CA ARG A 173 -41.40 -35.74 10.35
C ARG A 173 -41.69 -34.29 10.76
N ALA A 174 -40.72 -33.39 10.59
CA ALA A 174 -40.92 -31.97 10.84
C ALA A 174 -41.93 -31.35 9.87
N ARG A 175 -41.89 -31.71 8.57
CA ARG A 175 -42.86 -31.27 7.57
C ARG A 175 -44.27 -31.72 7.92
N GLN A 176 -44.44 -32.99 8.28
CA GLN A 176 -45.71 -33.57 8.74
C GLN A 176 -46.21 -32.87 10.01
N GLY A 177 -45.33 -32.61 10.97
CA GLY A 177 -45.65 -31.84 12.18
C GLY A 177 -46.17 -30.44 11.85
N ARG A 178 -45.49 -29.72 10.95
CA ARG A 178 -45.94 -28.39 10.46
C ARG A 178 -47.30 -28.47 9.75
N LEU A 179 -47.53 -29.49 8.93
CA LEU A 179 -48.81 -29.68 8.22
C LEU A 179 -49.96 -29.93 9.20
N ARG A 180 -49.75 -30.79 10.22
CA ARG A 180 -50.72 -31.05 11.28
C ARG A 180 -51.00 -29.80 12.10
N ALA A 181 -49.96 -29.04 12.46
CA ALA A 181 -50.11 -27.78 13.20
C ALA A 181 -50.90 -26.74 12.38
N MET A 182 -50.62 -26.61 11.08
CA MET A 182 -51.40 -25.78 10.15
C MET A 182 -52.87 -26.20 10.11
N PHE A 183 -53.16 -27.49 10.01
CA PHE A 183 -54.52 -28.03 9.98
C PHE A 183 -55.26 -27.77 11.30
N MET A 184 -54.63 -28.07 12.44
CA MET A 184 -55.19 -27.78 13.77
C MET A 184 -55.43 -26.28 13.97
N LYS A 185 -54.52 -25.41 13.52
CA LYS A 185 -54.69 -23.96 13.53
C LYS A 185 -55.91 -23.53 12.71
N GLN A 186 -56.14 -24.16 11.55
CA GLN A 186 -57.30 -23.86 10.71
C GLN A 186 -58.62 -24.24 11.39
N ILE A 187 -58.68 -25.41 12.06
CA ILE A 187 -59.83 -25.82 12.88
C ILE A 187 -60.06 -24.81 14.01
N PHE A 188 -59.01 -24.46 14.75
CA PHE A 188 -59.09 -23.49 15.84
C PHE A 188 -59.61 -22.13 15.34
N LEU A 189 -59.12 -21.63 14.21
CA LEU A 189 -59.59 -20.39 13.61
C LEU A 189 -61.03 -20.49 13.08
N GLN A 190 -61.47 -21.65 12.61
CA GLN A 190 -62.89 -21.88 12.26
C GLN A 190 -63.76 -21.85 13.51
N GLU A 191 -63.33 -22.45 14.62
CA GLU A 191 -64.05 -22.42 15.88
C GLU A 191 -64.10 -21.01 16.47
N CYS A 192 -62.98 -20.28 16.45
CA CYS A 192 -62.93 -18.86 16.82
C CYS A 192 -63.89 -18.04 15.94
N ARG A 193 -63.88 -18.21 14.61
CA ARG A 193 -64.83 -17.51 13.72
C ARG A 193 -66.28 -17.90 13.97
N ALA A 194 -66.58 -19.15 14.28
CA ALA A 194 -67.93 -19.59 14.64
C ALA A 194 -68.38 -18.98 15.98
N ARG A 195 -67.45 -18.85 16.94
CA ARG A 195 -67.67 -18.17 18.23
C ARG A 195 -67.84 -16.67 18.04
N GLU A 196 -67.05 -16.05 17.16
CA GLU A 196 -67.17 -14.65 16.76
C GLU A 196 -68.48 -14.39 16.01
N MET A 197 -68.91 -15.24 15.08
CA MET A 197 -70.22 -15.14 14.40
C MET A 197 -71.40 -15.23 15.38
N LYS A 198 -71.30 -16.09 16.40
CA LYS A 198 -72.27 -16.12 17.52
C LYS A 198 -72.28 -14.83 18.34
N LEU A 199 -71.12 -14.19 18.50
CA LEU A 199 -70.97 -12.87 19.15
C LEU A 199 -71.36 -11.69 18.23
N LEU A 200 -71.17 -11.81 16.92
CA LEU A 200 -71.43 -10.79 15.89
C LEU A 200 -72.86 -10.78 15.38
N GLY A 201 -73.69 -11.80 15.69
CA GLY A 201 -75.14 -11.73 15.51
C GLY A 201 -75.79 -10.52 16.20
N HIS A 202 -75.02 -9.77 17.01
CA HIS A 202 -75.42 -8.54 17.69
C HIS A 202 -74.61 -7.28 17.32
N LYS A 203 -73.80 -7.23 16.25
CA LYS A 203 -73.13 -5.97 15.84
C LYS A 203 -73.14 -5.75 14.33
N LEU A 204 -73.90 -4.73 13.90
CA LEU A 204 -73.81 -4.14 12.56
C LEU A 204 -72.35 -3.79 12.25
N SER A 205 -71.90 -4.12 11.03
CA SER A 205 -70.52 -3.92 10.58
C SER A 205 -70.17 -2.43 10.56
N ASP A 206 -69.39 -1.99 11.55
CA ASP A 206 -68.91 -0.61 11.64
C ASP A 206 -67.72 -0.44 10.69
N THR A 207 -67.94 0.30 9.60
CA THR A 207 -66.93 0.62 8.56
C THR A 207 -65.66 1.20 9.18
N THR A 208 -65.80 1.90 10.32
CA THR A 208 -64.71 2.47 11.11
C THR A 208 -63.82 1.39 11.73
N LEU A 209 -64.41 0.29 12.23
CA LEU A 209 -63.67 -0.84 12.78
C LEU A 209 -62.88 -1.59 11.69
N ALA A 210 -63.47 -1.74 10.50
CA ALA A 210 -62.78 -2.34 9.36
C ALA A 210 -61.57 -1.50 8.92
N ALA A 211 -61.74 -0.18 8.82
CA ALA A 211 -60.65 0.74 8.51
C ALA A 211 -59.52 0.69 9.56
N LEU A 212 -59.86 0.64 10.85
CA LEU A 212 -58.88 0.50 11.94
C LEU A 212 -58.09 -0.81 11.86
N GLN A 213 -58.73 -1.92 11.48
CA GLN A 213 -58.05 -3.20 11.30
C GLN A 213 -57.04 -3.13 10.13
N ILE A 214 -57.43 -2.56 8.99
CA ILE A 214 -56.55 -2.39 7.83
C ILE A 214 -55.35 -1.50 8.20
N GLN A 215 -55.61 -0.37 8.85
CA GLN A 215 -54.56 0.55 9.30
C GLN A 215 -53.61 -0.12 10.30
N LYS A 216 -54.11 -0.92 11.23
CA LYS A 216 -53.30 -1.66 12.20
C LYS A 216 -52.36 -2.65 11.49
N VAL A 217 -52.86 -3.41 10.52
CA VAL A 217 -52.05 -4.37 9.74
C VAL A 217 -50.99 -3.63 8.94
N TRP A 218 -51.35 -2.53 8.26
CA TRP A 218 -50.41 -1.72 7.50
C TRP A 218 -49.31 -1.10 8.37
N ARG A 219 -49.68 -0.50 9.52
CA ARG A 219 -48.72 0.05 10.48
C ARG A 219 -47.77 -1.02 11.01
N GLY A 220 -48.28 -2.22 11.30
CA GLY A 220 -47.46 -3.36 11.71
C GLY A 220 -46.47 -3.78 10.61
N PHE A 221 -46.94 -3.97 9.38
CA PHE A 221 -46.10 -4.33 8.24
C PHE A 221 -45.00 -3.28 7.98
N TYR A 222 -45.38 -2.00 7.94
CA TYR A 222 -44.46 -0.89 7.73
C TYR A 222 -43.39 -0.85 8.83
N GLN A 223 -43.80 -0.97 10.10
CA GLN A 223 -42.86 -0.98 11.22
C GLN A 223 -41.91 -2.19 11.16
N CYS A 224 -42.41 -3.39 10.83
CA CYS A 224 -41.56 -4.56 10.66
C CYS A 224 -40.52 -4.35 9.55
N LYS A 225 -40.92 -3.79 8.40
CA LYS A 225 -39.99 -3.47 7.31
C LYS A 225 -38.95 -2.43 7.73
N LYS A 226 -39.37 -1.39 8.44
CA LYS A 226 -38.47 -0.36 8.97
C LYS A 226 -37.44 -0.95 9.94
N THR A 227 -37.89 -1.75 10.90
CA THR A 227 -37.01 -2.37 11.91
C THR A 227 -36.02 -3.37 11.30
N VAL A 228 -36.40 -4.11 10.24
CA VAL A 228 -35.45 -4.96 9.50
C VAL A 228 -34.37 -4.10 8.84
N LYS A 229 -34.75 -2.98 8.21
CA LYS A 229 -33.81 -2.06 7.58
C LYS A 229 -32.87 -1.41 8.59
N GLU A 230 -33.42 -0.87 9.69
CA GLU A 230 -32.64 -0.26 10.79
C GLU A 230 -31.67 -1.28 11.40
N ARG A 231 -32.09 -2.55 11.58
CA ARG A 231 -31.20 -3.61 12.05
C ARG A 231 -30.07 -3.87 11.06
N GLU A 232 -30.34 -3.90 9.75
CA GLU A 232 -29.28 -4.08 8.76
C GLU A 232 -28.31 -2.91 8.73
N GLU A 233 -28.81 -1.68 8.78
CA GLU A 233 -28.01 -0.47 8.89
C GLU A 233 -27.13 -0.47 10.14
N GLU A 234 -27.68 -0.87 11.29
CA GLU A 234 -26.95 -1.01 12.56
C GLU A 234 -25.88 -2.10 12.49
N MET A 235 -26.17 -3.24 11.86
CA MET A 235 -25.19 -4.33 11.68
C MET A 235 -24.02 -3.90 10.79
N VAL A 236 -24.27 -3.03 9.81
CA VAL A 236 -23.21 -2.42 9.00
C VAL A 236 -22.44 -1.38 9.81
N PHE A 237 -23.13 -0.52 10.57
CA PHE A 237 -22.53 0.51 11.43
C PHE A 237 -21.60 -0.09 12.50
N LEU A 238 -22.03 -1.18 13.15
CA LEU A 238 -21.24 -1.91 14.14
C LEU A 238 -20.11 -2.77 13.50
N GLY A 239 -20.01 -2.82 12.17
CA GLY A 239 -18.99 -3.61 11.46
C GLY A 239 -19.23 -5.12 11.46
N MET A 240 -20.42 -5.59 11.84
CA MET A 240 -20.80 -7.01 11.84
C MET A 240 -21.16 -7.53 10.45
N LYS A 241 -21.55 -6.63 9.53
CA LYS A 241 -21.74 -6.92 8.11
C LYS A 241 -20.94 -5.92 7.28
N PRO A 242 -20.30 -6.38 6.18
CA PRO A 242 -19.66 -5.46 5.26
C PRO A 242 -20.73 -4.57 4.58
N PRO A 243 -20.42 -3.29 4.32
CA PRO A 243 -21.26 -2.42 3.51
C PRO A 243 -21.57 -3.03 2.12
N PRO A 244 -22.69 -2.66 1.47
CA PRO A 244 -23.10 -3.22 0.18
C PRO A 244 -22.05 -3.11 -0.94
N LEU A 245 -21.17 -2.10 -0.87
CA LEU A 245 -20.12 -1.82 -1.86
C LEU A 245 -18.71 -2.23 -1.36
N PHE A 246 -18.61 -3.01 -0.28
CA PHE A 246 -17.33 -3.31 0.36
C PHE A 246 -16.33 -4.04 -0.57
N ASN A 247 -16.84 -4.88 -1.48
CA ASN A 247 -16.02 -5.60 -2.46
C ASN A 247 -15.85 -4.84 -3.78
N GLU A 248 -16.57 -3.74 -3.97
CA GLU A 248 -16.49 -2.95 -5.19
C GLU A 248 -15.34 -1.96 -5.05
N VAL A 249 -14.26 -2.23 -5.79
CA VAL A 249 -13.14 -1.30 -5.89
C VAL A 249 -13.64 -0.07 -6.64
N SER A 250 -13.51 1.11 -6.02
CA SER A 250 -13.92 2.38 -6.64
C SER A 250 -13.26 2.56 -8.01
N ASP A 251 -14.01 3.09 -8.98
CA ASP A 251 -13.51 3.40 -10.33
C ASP A 251 -12.21 4.23 -10.29
N ALA A 252 -12.06 5.11 -9.31
CA ALA A 252 -10.85 5.92 -9.13
C ALA A 252 -9.60 5.07 -8.80
N ILE A 253 -9.77 3.99 -8.03
CA ILE A 253 -8.68 3.07 -7.68
C ILE A 253 -8.29 2.26 -8.92
N VAL A 254 -9.28 1.76 -9.67
CA VAL A 254 -9.04 1.02 -10.92
C VAL A 254 -8.30 1.88 -11.94
N GLN A 255 -8.72 3.13 -12.12
CA GLN A 255 -8.03 4.09 -13.00
C GLN A 255 -6.60 4.40 -12.53
N SER A 256 -6.40 4.57 -11.22
CA SER A 256 -5.08 4.81 -10.64
C SER A 256 -4.12 3.64 -10.89
N GLU A 257 -4.61 2.41 -10.74
CA GLU A 257 -3.86 1.19 -11.00
C GLU A 257 -3.47 1.07 -12.48
N GLN A 258 -4.40 1.33 -13.40
CA GLN A 258 -4.12 1.35 -14.83
C GLN A 258 -3.02 2.36 -15.20
N VAL A 259 -3.10 3.58 -14.66
CA VAL A 259 -2.07 4.61 -14.86
C VAL A 259 -0.72 4.17 -14.28
N SER A 260 -0.72 3.49 -13.14
CA SER A 260 0.49 2.92 -12.54
C SER A 260 1.13 1.86 -13.42
N ASN A 261 0.34 0.93 -13.97
CA ASN A 261 0.83 -0.13 -14.83
C ASN A 261 1.40 0.42 -16.14
N LEU A 262 0.70 1.38 -16.77
CA LEU A 262 1.19 2.06 -17.97
C LEU A 262 2.52 2.79 -17.72
N ARG A 263 2.65 3.44 -16.56
CA ARG A 263 3.89 4.12 -16.16
C ARG A 263 5.03 3.13 -15.98
N ASP A 264 4.76 1.98 -15.36
CA ASP A 264 5.77 0.94 -15.11
C ASP A 264 6.27 0.30 -16.42
N GLU A 265 5.39 0.04 -17.37
CA GLU A 265 5.78 -0.42 -18.70
C GLU A 265 6.66 0.61 -19.44
N LEU A 266 6.31 1.89 -19.33
CA LEU A 266 7.07 2.97 -19.96
C LEU A 266 8.46 3.11 -19.33
N GLN A 267 8.55 3.01 -18.00
CA GLN A 267 9.82 3.01 -17.26
C GLN A 267 10.74 1.88 -17.75
N LEU A 268 10.20 0.67 -17.89
CA LEU A 268 10.96 -0.47 -18.39
C LEU A 268 11.47 -0.25 -19.82
N LYS A 269 10.61 0.23 -20.72
CA LYS A 269 10.98 0.53 -22.12
C LYS A 269 12.07 1.60 -22.20
N HIS A 270 12.00 2.63 -21.37
CA HIS A 270 13.00 3.69 -21.33
C HIS A 270 14.34 3.21 -20.76
N GLU A 271 14.31 2.36 -19.74
CA GLU A 271 15.52 1.75 -19.18
C GLU A 271 16.23 0.88 -20.23
N GLN A 272 15.50 0.03 -20.95
CA GLN A 272 16.06 -0.78 -22.04
C GLN A 272 16.71 0.08 -23.12
N LYS A 273 16.00 1.09 -23.62
CA LYS A 273 16.55 2.04 -24.61
C LYS A 273 17.79 2.77 -24.10
N TYR A 274 17.83 3.10 -22.82
CA TYR A 274 18.99 3.74 -22.21
C TYR A 274 20.21 2.81 -22.18
N GLN A 275 20.02 1.53 -21.81
CA GLN A 275 21.09 0.54 -21.83
C GLN A 275 21.61 0.27 -23.25
N GLU A 276 20.71 0.15 -24.23
CA GLU A 276 21.07 0.01 -25.65
C GLU A 276 21.85 1.23 -26.17
N ALA A 277 21.37 2.44 -25.85
CA ALA A 277 22.05 3.68 -26.23
C ALA A 277 23.45 3.80 -25.61
N LEU A 278 23.66 3.33 -24.38
CA LEU A 278 24.99 3.32 -23.76
C LEU A 278 25.99 2.45 -24.55
N VAL A 279 25.55 1.28 -25.02
CA VAL A 279 26.40 0.38 -25.83
C VAL A 279 26.67 1.02 -27.19
N SER A 280 25.63 1.48 -27.88
CA SER A 280 25.75 2.13 -29.19
C SER A 280 26.70 3.33 -29.15
N ILE A 281 26.48 4.28 -28.23
CA ILE A 281 27.31 5.49 -28.11
C ILE A 281 28.76 5.11 -27.79
N LYS A 282 28.99 4.10 -26.94
CA LYS A 282 30.34 3.62 -26.63
C LYS A 282 31.04 3.02 -27.85
N GLU A 283 30.32 2.27 -28.67
CA GLU A 283 30.84 1.70 -29.91
C GLU A 283 31.15 2.79 -30.94
N ASP A 284 30.26 3.77 -31.10
CA ASP A 284 30.45 4.91 -31.98
C ASP A 284 31.67 5.75 -31.57
N LEU A 285 31.81 6.07 -30.29
CA LEU A 285 32.99 6.78 -29.76
C LEU A 285 34.28 5.98 -29.98
N ARG A 286 34.23 4.66 -29.81
CA ARG A 286 35.39 3.80 -30.08
C ARG A 286 35.79 3.80 -31.55
N LEU A 287 34.83 3.88 -32.47
CA LEU A 287 35.10 3.94 -33.90
C LEU A 287 35.64 5.31 -34.33
N LEU A 288 35.08 6.39 -33.80
CA LEU A 288 35.45 7.77 -34.17
C LEU A 288 36.75 8.22 -33.50
N GLU A 289 36.85 8.10 -32.18
CA GLU A 289 37.95 8.67 -31.39
C GLU A 289 38.97 7.61 -30.94
N GLY A 290 38.69 6.32 -31.14
CA GLY A 290 39.51 5.25 -30.58
C GLY A 290 40.95 5.20 -31.12
N ALA A 291 41.16 5.56 -32.39
CA ALA A 291 42.50 5.65 -32.98
C ALA A 291 43.30 6.81 -32.36
N ASP A 292 42.68 7.99 -32.29
CA ASP A 292 43.29 9.21 -31.75
C ASP A 292 43.61 9.05 -30.25
N ILE A 293 42.68 8.48 -29.47
CA ILE A 293 42.89 8.18 -28.05
C ILE A 293 44.08 7.21 -27.88
N LYS A 294 44.17 6.19 -28.75
CA LYS A 294 45.27 5.22 -28.71
C LYS A 294 46.61 5.87 -29.02
N GLU A 295 46.68 6.71 -30.05
CA GLU A 295 47.90 7.43 -30.42
C GLU A 295 48.32 8.39 -29.29
N HIS A 296 47.37 9.18 -28.78
CA HIS A 296 47.62 10.09 -27.66
C HIS A 296 48.16 9.36 -26.41
N LEU A 297 47.56 8.23 -26.05
CA LEU A 297 48.05 7.39 -24.93
C LEU A 297 49.45 6.84 -25.20
N GLN A 298 49.74 6.40 -26.43
CA GLN A 298 51.08 5.93 -26.80
C GLN A 298 52.12 7.04 -26.67
N ASP A 299 51.80 8.26 -27.09
CA ASP A 299 52.71 9.38 -26.99
C ASP A 299 52.91 9.86 -25.56
N GLN A 300 51.86 9.88 -24.72
CA GLN A 300 52.00 10.13 -23.29
C GLN A 300 52.94 9.11 -22.62
N ILE A 301 52.79 7.81 -22.95
CA ILE A 301 53.65 6.75 -22.43
C ILE A 301 55.10 6.94 -22.90
N ARG A 302 55.32 7.23 -24.20
CA ARG A 302 56.66 7.51 -24.74
C ARG A 302 57.32 8.70 -24.05
N GLN A 303 56.57 9.80 -23.90
CA GLN A 303 57.02 11.00 -23.23
C GLN A 303 57.43 10.71 -21.78
N TRP A 304 56.59 9.97 -21.05
CA TRP A 304 56.89 9.55 -19.69
C TRP A 304 58.17 8.71 -19.59
N PHE A 305 58.39 7.77 -20.53
CA PHE A 305 59.63 6.99 -20.59
C PHE A 305 60.86 7.87 -20.86
N ILE A 306 60.75 8.86 -21.74
CA ILE A 306 61.83 9.81 -22.05
C ILE A 306 62.18 10.62 -20.80
N GLU A 307 61.18 11.17 -20.12
CA GLU A 307 61.34 11.95 -18.88
C GLU A 307 62.00 11.11 -17.76
N CYS A 308 61.55 9.87 -17.56
CA CYS A 308 62.16 8.96 -16.58
C CYS A 308 63.62 8.63 -16.93
N ARG A 309 63.95 8.47 -18.22
CA ARG A 309 65.32 8.17 -18.68
C ARG A 309 66.24 9.38 -18.55
N LEU A 310 65.74 10.58 -18.87
CA LEU A 310 66.49 11.84 -18.73
C LEU A 310 66.68 12.19 -17.24
N GLY A 311 65.66 12.02 -16.40
CA GLY A 311 65.72 12.22 -14.95
C GLY A 311 66.68 11.26 -14.22
N ARG A 312 66.86 10.04 -14.73
CA ARG A 312 67.90 9.11 -14.23
C ARG A 312 69.31 9.52 -14.65
N ARG A 313 69.50 10.03 -15.87
CA ARG A 313 70.81 10.52 -16.35
C ARG A 313 71.29 11.77 -15.61
N SER A 314 70.38 12.65 -15.19
CA SER A 314 70.73 13.83 -14.38
C SER A 314 71.04 13.48 -12.92
N ARG A 315 70.46 12.40 -12.34
CA ARG A 315 70.88 11.91 -11.01
C ARG A 315 72.22 11.16 -11.01
N CYS A 316 72.56 10.44 -12.08
CA CYS A 316 73.87 9.75 -12.19
C CYS A 316 75.05 10.67 -12.53
N ARG A 317 74.84 11.97 -12.80
CA ARG A 317 75.92 12.96 -13.02
C ARG A 317 76.30 13.77 -11.77
N ILE A 318 75.67 13.51 -10.63
CA ILE A 318 75.94 14.18 -9.34
C ILE A 318 76.58 13.19 -8.34
N GLY A 319 77.12 12.07 -8.82
CA GLY A 319 77.87 11.10 -8.03
C GLY A 319 79.36 11.23 -8.24
#